data_AF-A0A846QXA0-F1
#
_entry.id   AF-A0A846QXA0-F1
#
_cell.length_a   1.000
_cell.length_b   1.000
_cell.length_c   1.000
_cell.angle_alpha   90.00
_cell.angle_beta   90.00
_cell.angle_gamma   90.00
#
_symmetry.space_group_name_H-M   'P 1'
#
loop_
_entity.id
_entity.type
_entity.pdbx_description
1 polymer ?
#
loop_
_entity_poly.entity_id
_entity_poly.type
_entity_poly.pdbx_seq_one_letter_code
_entity_poly.pdbx_strand_id
1 'polypeptide(L)'
;MKNVLNCLTLLLVLSSCSKIDVNSDPILGIWSHNVKSGSTAITDKVVIDSHEWIFNDAYLGRFHAYNDGEVVFLTDFKWTVEGEIYTLSYPGTDLQANQLKMIVNEEGDQLVKLSGSTFAIKQN
;
A
#
# COMPACT_ATOMS: atom_id res chain seq x y z
N MET A 1 13.73 -21.77 63.91
CA MET A 1 13.86 -22.56 62.67
C MET A 1 12.75 -22.13 61.72
N LYS A 2 13.13 -21.93 60.46
CA LYS A 2 12.33 -21.55 59.28
C LYS A 2 10.95 -22.23 59.26
N ASN A 3 9.93 -21.49 58.81
CA ASN A 3 8.93 -21.93 57.82
C ASN A 3 8.08 -20.72 57.39
N VAL A 4 8.66 -19.87 56.54
CA VAL A 4 7.90 -18.87 55.79
C VAL A 4 7.26 -19.62 54.62
N LEU A 5 6.00 -20.01 54.78
CA LEU A 5 5.26 -20.68 53.73
C LEU A 5 4.99 -19.66 52.62
N ASN A 6 5.70 -19.89 51.53
CA ASN A 6 5.72 -19.15 50.27
C ASN A 6 4.29 -18.75 49.87
N CYS A 7 3.98 -17.45 49.96
CA CYS A 7 2.81 -16.86 49.33
C CYS A 7 3.09 -16.90 47.83
N LEU A 8 2.70 -18.00 47.19
CA LEU A 8 2.86 -18.21 45.75
C LEU A 8 1.94 -17.20 45.07
N THR A 9 2.51 -16.05 44.71
CA THR A 9 1.92 -15.03 43.87
C THR A 9 1.44 -15.70 42.59
N LEU A 10 0.13 -15.90 42.51
CA LEU A 10 -0.57 -16.26 41.28
C LEU A 10 -0.43 -15.05 40.35
N LEU A 11 0.70 -14.97 39.63
CA LEU A 11 0.93 -14.01 38.58
C LEU A 11 -0.15 -14.26 37.53
N LEU A 12 -1.14 -13.37 37.54
CA LEU A 12 -2.15 -13.22 36.50
C LEU A 12 -1.42 -13.05 35.17
N VAL A 13 -1.25 -14.16 34.44
CA VAL A 13 -0.91 -14.11 33.02
C VAL A 13 -2.19 -13.73 32.29
N LEU A 14 -2.61 -12.46 32.44
CA LEU A 14 -3.51 -11.85 31.48
C LEU A 14 -2.69 -11.76 30.20
N SER A 15 -2.79 -12.81 29.38
CA SER A 15 -2.34 -12.79 28.01
C SER A 15 -3.12 -11.68 27.31
N SER A 16 -2.56 -10.48 27.33
CA SER A 16 -2.94 -9.42 26.39
C SER A 16 -2.47 -9.87 25.01
N CYS A 17 -3.16 -10.86 24.44
CA CYS A 17 -3.26 -10.94 23.00
C CYS A 17 -3.91 -9.63 22.58
N SER A 18 -3.11 -8.61 22.30
CA SER A 18 -3.60 -7.44 21.59
C SER A 18 -4.24 -7.99 20.33
N LYS A 19 -5.55 -7.79 20.17
CA LYS A 19 -6.18 -8.05 18.88
C LYS A 19 -5.37 -7.26 17.86
N ILE A 20 -4.85 -7.94 16.85
CA ILE A 20 -4.24 -7.28 15.72
C ILE A 20 -5.41 -6.60 15.03
N ASP A 21 -5.41 -5.26 15.02
CA ASP A 21 -6.40 -4.51 14.27
C ASP A 21 -6.18 -4.84 12.79
N VAL A 22 -7.12 -5.59 12.22
CA VAL A 22 -7.12 -5.91 10.80
C VAL A 22 -7.52 -4.64 10.07
N ASN A 23 -6.56 -4.04 9.37
CA ASN A 23 -6.86 -2.94 8.48
C ASN A 23 -7.69 -3.49 7.31
N SER A 24 -8.92 -3.01 7.18
CA SER A 24 -9.87 -3.41 6.14
C SER A 24 -10.20 -2.24 5.21
N ASP A 25 -9.24 -1.34 5.00
CA ASP A 25 -9.41 -0.19 4.13
C ASP A 25 -9.75 -0.64 2.69
N PRO A 26 -10.72 -0.02 2.01
CA PRO A 26 -11.11 -0.39 0.65
C PRO A 26 -9.98 -0.21 -0.38
N ILE A 27 -8.91 0.54 -0.08
CA ILE A 27 -7.72 0.67 -0.94
C ILE A 27 -6.91 -0.61 -1.06
N LEU A 28 -7.06 -1.53 -0.13
CA LEU A 28 -6.38 -2.81 -0.17
C LEU A 28 -6.69 -3.57 -1.48
N GLY A 29 -5.65 -4.18 -2.03
CA GLY A 29 -5.72 -4.89 -3.30
C GLY A 29 -4.72 -4.39 -4.35
N ILE A 30 -4.91 -4.86 -5.57
CA ILE A 30 -4.03 -4.57 -6.71
C ILE A 30 -4.70 -3.52 -7.59
N TRP A 31 -3.93 -2.52 -7.98
CA TRP A 31 -4.37 -1.43 -8.85
C TRP A 31 -3.40 -1.31 -10.01
N SER A 32 -3.90 -0.99 -11.21
CA SER A 32 -3.05 -0.90 -12.38
C SER A 32 -3.42 0.22 -13.33
N HIS A 33 -2.44 0.62 -14.15
CA HIS A 33 -2.63 1.62 -15.19
C HIS A 33 -1.72 1.32 -16.37
N ASN A 34 -2.31 1.27 -17.58
CA ASN A 34 -1.54 1.16 -18.82
C ASN A 34 -1.02 2.55 -19.22
N VAL A 35 0.29 2.68 -19.33
CA VAL A 35 0.95 3.89 -19.79
C VAL A 35 1.00 3.85 -21.32
N LYS A 36 0.64 4.93 -22.01
CA LYS A 36 0.81 5.00 -23.46
C LYS A 36 2.31 4.85 -23.78
N SER A 37 2.64 3.80 -24.54
CA SER A 37 4.01 3.40 -24.88
C SER A 37 4.87 4.60 -25.28
N GLY A 38 6.03 4.74 -24.63
CA GLY A 38 7.06 5.74 -24.94
C GLY A 38 7.10 6.99 -24.05
N SER A 39 6.34 7.06 -22.95
CA SER A 39 6.11 8.35 -22.27
C SER A 39 6.64 8.49 -20.84
N THR A 40 7.18 7.45 -20.19
CA THR A 40 7.70 7.62 -18.83
C THR A 40 8.81 6.61 -18.55
N ALA A 41 10.03 7.11 -18.49
CA ALA A 41 11.19 6.37 -18.00
C ALA A 41 11.27 6.61 -16.48
N ILE A 42 11.21 5.56 -15.66
CA ILE A 42 11.66 5.66 -14.25
C ILE A 42 13.18 5.82 -14.22
N THR A 43 13.86 5.29 -15.23
CA THR A 43 15.27 5.55 -15.57
C THR A 43 15.38 5.74 -17.08
N ASP A 44 16.35 6.55 -17.54
CA ASP A 44 16.52 6.98 -18.95
C ASP A 44 16.65 5.86 -20.01
N LYS A 45 16.62 4.58 -19.61
CA LYS A 45 16.94 3.43 -20.45
C LYS A 45 15.82 2.39 -20.58
N VAL A 46 14.69 2.59 -19.90
CA VAL A 46 13.63 1.58 -19.82
C VAL A 46 12.31 2.15 -20.30
N VAL A 47 11.72 1.52 -21.31
CA VAL A 47 10.35 1.79 -21.75
C VAL A 47 9.40 1.10 -20.78
N ILE A 48 8.35 1.79 -20.35
CA ILE A 48 7.32 1.25 -19.46
C ILE A 48 5.98 1.29 -20.22
N ASP A 49 5.24 0.20 -20.16
CA ASP A 49 3.89 0.09 -20.74
C ASP A 49 2.79 0.03 -19.68
N SER A 50 3.12 -0.33 -18.44
CA SER A 50 2.13 -0.45 -17.39
C SER A 50 2.74 -0.36 -15.99
N HIS A 51 1.90 0.06 -15.06
CA HIS A 51 2.20 0.21 -13.65
C HIS A 51 1.21 -0.60 -12.81
N GLU A 52 1.68 -1.10 -11.68
CA GLU A 52 0.89 -1.81 -10.69
C GLU A 52 1.22 -1.33 -9.27
N TRP A 53 0.20 -1.13 -8.45
CA TRP A 53 0.29 -0.80 -7.03
C TRP A 53 -0.45 -1.85 -6.22
N ILE A 54 0.26 -2.52 -5.33
CA ILE A 54 -0.27 -3.57 -4.46
C ILE A 54 -0.31 -3.01 -3.04
N PHE A 55 -1.50 -2.69 -2.53
CA PHE A 55 -1.70 -2.16 -1.18
C PHE A 55 -1.90 -3.31 -0.19
N ASN A 56 -1.14 -3.31 0.91
CA ASN A 56 -1.31 -4.23 2.03
C ASN A 56 -1.82 -3.54 3.29
N ASP A 57 -2.23 -4.34 4.27
CA ASP A 57 -2.85 -3.92 5.53
C ASP A 57 -1.91 -3.19 6.51
N ALA A 58 -0.60 -3.14 6.23
CA ALA A 58 0.42 -2.57 7.11
C ALA A 58 0.84 -1.13 6.74
N TYR A 59 0.01 -0.39 6.00
CA TYR A 59 0.35 0.96 5.49
C TYR A 59 1.59 0.98 4.58
N LEU A 60 1.90 -0.20 4.02
CA LEU A 60 2.93 -0.43 3.03
C LEU A 60 2.29 -0.99 1.75
N GLY A 61 3.03 -0.95 0.68
CA GLY A 61 2.65 -1.57 -0.57
C GLY A 61 3.83 -1.77 -1.47
N ARG A 62 3.60 -2.44 -2.60
CA ARG A 62 4.62 -2.66 -3.62
C ARG A 62 4.18 -2.06 -4.93
N PHE A 63 5.10 -1.32 -5.54
CA PHE A 63 4.95 -0.77 -6.87
C PHE A 63 5.79 -1.58 -7.86
N HIS A 64 5.18 -1.94 -8.98
CA HIS A 64 5.84 -2.54 -10.13
C HIS A 64 5.65 -1.67 -11.36
N ALA A 65 6.70 -1.54 -12.16
CA ALA A 65 6.60 -1.08 -13.54
C ALA A 65 6.98 -2.21 -14.47
N TYR A 66 6.22 -2.36 -15.55
CA TYR A 66 6.39 -3.44 -16.52
C TYR A 66 6.76 -2.92 -17.90
N ASN A 67 7.45 -3.78 -18.64
CA ASN A 67 7.68 -3.67 -20.07
C ASN A 67 7.48 -5.05 -20.69
N ASP A 68 6.53 -5.18 -21.61
CA ASP A 68 6.16 -6.42 -22.29
C ASP A 68 5.89 -7.58 -21.31
N GLY A 69 5.21 -7.26 -20.19
CA GLY A 69 4.88 -8.22 -19.13
C GLY A 69 6.02 -8.55 -18.16
N GLU A 70 7.23 -8.03 -18.37
CA GLU A 70 8.35 -8.21 -17.44
C GLU A 70 8.47 -7.04 -16.45
N VAL A 71 8.70 -7.35 -15.17
CA VAL A 71 8.98 -6.32 -14.15
C VAL A 71 10.35 -5.71 -14.41
N VAL A 72 10.38 -4.43 -14.77
CA VAL A 72 11.61 -3.68 -15.07
C VAL A 72 12.01 -2.72 -13.96
N PHE A 73 11.09 -2.40 -13.05
CA PHE A 73 11.36 -1.64 -11.84
C PHE A 73 10.41 -2.08 -10.73
N LEU A 74 10.94 -2.19 -9.50
CA LEU A 74 10.15 -2.47 -8.32
C LEU A 74 10.64 -1.64 -7.15
N THR A 75 9.70 -1.16 -6.34
CA THR A 75 10.01 -0.53 -5.05
C THR A 75 8.83 -0.72 -4.11
N ASP A 76 9.11 -0.68 -2.82
CA ASP A 76 8.05 -0.55 -1.83
C ASP A 76 7.60 0.92 -1.75
N PHE A 77 6.36 1.14 -1.34
CA PHE A 77 5.80 2.45 -1.04
C PHE A 77 5.12 2.45 0.32
N LYS A 78 5.03 3.62 0.94
CA LYS A 78 4.21 3.86 2.13
C LYS A 78 2.94 4.55 1.71
N TRP A 79 1.84 4.25 2.40
CA TRP A 79 0.59 4.95 2.19
C TRP A 79 -0.05 5.35 3.52
N THR A 80 -0.70 6.51 3.52
CA THR A 80 -1.53 6.98 4.63
C THR A 80 -2.88 7.45 4.09
N VAL A 81 -3.87 7.55 4.97
CA VAL A 81 -5.18 8.11 4.65
C VAL A 81 -5.55 9.17 5.68
N GLU A 82 -5.90 10.36 5.22
CA GLU A 82 -6.42 11.45 6.04
C GLU A 82 -7.75 11.91 5.46
N GLY A 83 -8.85 11.60 6.15
CA GLY A 83 -10.20 11.76 5.60
C GLY A 83 -10.39 10.83 4.39
N GLU A 84 -10.56 11.41 3.21
CA GLU A 84 -10.74 10.67 1.93
C GLU A 84 -9.49 10.71 1.03
N ILE A 85 -8.39 11.31 1.51
CA ILE A 85 -7.19 11.53 0.71
C ILE A 85 -6.14 10.50 1.10
N TYR A 86 -5.78 9.66 0.14
CA TYR A 86 -4.67 8.73 0.25
C TYR A 86 -3.38 9.41 -0.20
N THR A 87 -2.32 9.31 0.59
CA THR A 87 -1.00 9.81 0.23
C THR A 87 -0.03 8.66 0.05
N LEU A 88 0.52 8.50 -1.15
CA LEU A 88 1.56 7.51 -1.48
C LEU A 88 2.92 8.20 -1.51
N SER A 89 3.92 7.55 -0.92
CA SER A 89 5.32 7.99 -0.99
C SER A 89 6.24 6.79 -1.21
N TYR A 90 7.39 7.02 -1.85
CA TYR A 90 8.33 5.97 -2.28
C TYR A 90 9.72 6.20 -1.65
N PRO A 91 9.91 5.91 -0.35
CA PRO A 91 11.16 6.18 0.34
C PRO A 91 12.35 5.48 -0.33
N GLY A 92 13.46 6.21 -0.49
CA GLY A 92 14.66 5.68 -1.14
C GLY A 92 14.64 5.73 -2.67
N THR A 93 13.66 6.41 -3.27
CA THR A 93 13.59 6.67 -4.71
C THR A 93 13.34 8.16 -4.98
N ASP A 94 13.52 8.59 -6.24
CA ASP A 94 13.18 9.94 -6.70
C ASP A 94 11.72 10.05 -7.21
N LEU A 95 10.89 9.03 -6.99
CA LEU A 95 9.49 9.05 -7.39
C LEU A 95 8.70 10.05 -6.54
N GLN A 96 7.87 10.85 -7.21
CA GLN A 96 7.04 11.84 -6.55
C GLN A 96 5.95 11.18 -5.70
N ALA A 97 5.66 11.80 -4.56
CA ALA A 97 4.49 11.45 -3.77
C ALA A 97 3.20 11.77 -4.54
N ASN A 98 2.14 11.01 -4.30
CA ASN A 98 0.84 11.21 -4.94
C ASN A 98 -0.24 11.37 -3.88
N GLN A 99 -1.15 12.32 -4.09
CA GLN A 99 -2.38 12.46 -3.32
C GLN A 99 -3.57 12.04 -4.18
N LEU A 100 -4.34 11.09 -3.69
CA LEU A 100 -5.34 10.35 -4.44
C LEU A 100 -6.67 10.33 -3.69
N LYS A 101 -7.76 10.26 -4.44
CA LYS A 101 -9.08 9.88 -3.92
C LYS A 101 -9.50 8.56 -4.55
N MET A 102 -10.18 7.73 -3.78
CA MET A 102 -10.86 6.56 -4.30
C MET A 102 -12.28 6.92 -4.76
N ILE A 103 -12.65 6.48 -5.96
CA ILE A 103 -14.01 6.56 -6.49
C ILE A 103 -14.51 5.15 -6.73
N VAL A 104 -15.55 4.76 -6.01
CA VAL A 104 -16.25 3.48 -6.19
C VAL A 104 -17.38 3.68 -7.18
N ASN A 105 -17.45 2.86 -8.22
CA ASN A 105 -18.48 2.92 -9.24
C ASN A 105 -18.81 1.52 -9.80
N GLU A 106 -19.91 1.40 -10.55
CA GLU A 106 -20.37 0.11 -11.09
C GLU A 106 -19.42 -0.50 -12.14
N GLU A 107 -18.58 0.33 -12.77
CA GLU A 107 -17.63 -0.08 -13.82
C GLU A 107 -16.26 -0.52 -13.26
N GLY A 108 -15.99 -0.24 -11.99
CA GLY A 108 -14.76 -0.59 -11.27
C GLY A 108 -14.19 0.57 -10.47
N ASP A 109 -13.62 0.25 -9.31
CA ASP A 109 -13.02 1.25 -8.42
C ASP A 109 -11.82 1.93 -9.07
N GLN A 110 -11.68 3.24 -8.85
CA GLN A 110 -10.60 4.06 -9.41
C GLN A 110 -9.87 4.84 -8.31
N LEU A 111 -8.55 4.92 -8.44
CA LEU A 111 -7.75 5.95 -7.78
C LEU A 111 -7.59 7.12 -8.73
N VAL A 112 -7.90 8.32 -8.26
CA VAL A 112 -7.89 9.56 -9.05
C VAL A 112 -7.02 10.60 -8.36
N LYS A 113 -6.16 11.27 -9.12
CA LYS A 113 -5.35 12.39 -8.60
C LYS A 113 -6.27 13.54 -8.20
N LEU A 114 -5.81 14.40 -7.29
CA LEU A 114 -6.56 15.62 -6.94
C LEU A 114 -6.81 16.56 -8.13
N SER A 115 -6.03 16.44 -9.21
CA SER A 115 -6.26 17.14 -10.48
C SER A 115 -7.41 16.57 -11.33
N GLY A 116 -8.02 15.45 -10.91
CA GLY A 116 -9.14 14.80 -11.60
C GLY A 116 -8.75 13.74 -12.64
N SER A 117 -7.45 13.48 -12.87
CA SER A 117 -7.01 12.43 -13.79
C SER A 117 -6.93 11.07 -13.11
N THR A 118 -7.37 10.02 -13.81
CA THR A 118 -7.25 8.63 -13.34
C THR A 118 -5.79 8.26 -13.11
N PHE A 119 -5.50 7.80 -11.90
CA PHE A 119 -4.19 7.30 -11.50
C PHE A 119 -4.08 5.80 -11.77
N ALA A 120 -5.03 5.02 -11.28
CA ALA A 120 -5.07 3.56 -11.45
C ALA A 120 -6.50 3.02 -11.30
N ILE A 121 -6.74 1.83 -11.83
CA ILE A 121 -8.01 1.10 -11.74
C ILE A 121 -7.77 -0.17 -10.93
N LYS A 122 -8.70 -0.53 -10.05
CA LYS A 122 -8.60 -1.74 -9.23
C LYS A 122 -8.71 -2.97 -10.13
N GLN A 123 -7.83 -3.95 -9.92
CA GLN A 123 -7.95 -5.26 -10.55
C GLN A 123 -9.00 -6.08 -9.78
N ASN A 124 -9.85 -6.79 -10.52
CA ASN A 124 -10.89 -7.66 -9.98
C ASN A 124 -10.32 -9.00 -9.50
#